data_AF-A0A7V5CYF1-F1
#
_entry.id   AF-A0A7V5CYF1-F1
#
_cell.length_a   1.000
_cell.length_b   1.000
_cell.length_c   1.000
_cell.angle_alpha   90.00
_cell.angle_beta   90.00
_cell.angle_gamma   90.00
#
_symmetry.space_group_name_H-M   'P 1'
#
loop_
_entity.id
_entity.type
_entity.pdbx_description
1 polymer ?
#
loop_
_entity_poly.entity_id
_entity_poly.type
_entity_poly.pdbx_seq_one_letter_code
_entity_poly.pdbx_strand_id
1 'polypeptide(L)' 'EGLTGACEEAKRLAAGMSEAWIAFAATGNPNTQKSGLPSWPAYDQQKRATMIFDNHCRVILDPQKEQRIIFDQIQSNQ' A
#
# COMPACT_ATOMS: atom_id res chain seq x y z
N GLU A 1 -24.38 2.36 -17.62
CA GLU A 1 -23.62 3.42 -16.95
C GLU A 1 -23.41 3.02 -15.49
N GLY A 2 -22.20 3.20 -14.94
CA GLY A 2 -21.85 2.78 -13.58
C GLY A 2 -20.40 2.33 -13.43
N LEU A 3 -19.45 3.09 -13.98
CA LEU A 3 -18.02 2.88 -13.72
C LEU A 3 -17.71 3.41 -12.32
N THR A 4 -17.14 2.55 -11.48
CA THR A 4 -16.93 2.64 -10.03
C THR A 4 -16.01 3.77 -9.53
N GLY A 5 -15.60 4.70 -10.39
CA GLY A 5 -14.68 5.79 -10.03
C GLY A 5 -15.30 6.90 -9.16
N ALA A 6 -16.62 6.91 -8.96
CA ALA A 6 -17.32 8.02 -8.31
C ALA A 6 -17.98 7.67 -6.96
N CYS A 7 -17.85 6.44 -6.44
CA CYS A 7 -18.39 6.13 -5.13
C CYS A 7 -17.63 6.89 -4.03
N GLU A 8 -18.32 7.22 -2.93
CA GLU A 8 -17.73 7.97 -1.83
C GLU A 8 -16.54 7.25 -1.18
N GLU A 9 -16.51 5.92 -1.25
CA GLU A 9 -15.41 5.10 -0.76
C GLU A 9 -14.14 5.29 -1.60
N ALA A 10 -14.26 5.29 -2.93
CA ALA A 10 -13.15 5.54 -3.84
C ALA A 10 -12.59 6.96 -3.66
N LYS A 11 -13.45 7.96 -3.44
CA LYS A 11 -13.01 9.34 -3.13
C LYS A 11 -12.23 9.42 -1.82
N ARG A 12 -12.72 8.76 -0.76
CA ARG A 12 -12.02 8.71 0.53
C ARG A 12 -10.67 8.01 0.41
N LEU A 13 -10.62 6.89 -0.30
CA LEU A 13 -9.39 6.17 -0.56
C LEU A 13 -8.37 7.04 -1.31
N ALA A 14 -8.81 7.68 -2.41
CA ALA A 14 -7.97 8.56 -3.20
C ALA A 14 -7.41 9.74 -2.37
N ALA A 15 -8.24 10.37 -1.53
CA ALA A 15 -7.81 11.44 -0.64
C ALA A 15 -6.72 10.98 0.35
N GLY A 16 -6.92 9.82 0.98
CA GLY A 16 -5.94 9.25 1.91
C GLY A 16 -4.62 8.90 1.23
N MET A 17 -4.69 8.32 0.03
CA MET A 17 -3.50 8.05 -0.80
C MET A 17 -2.78 9.36 -1.15
N SER A 18 -3.47 10.37 -1.66
CA SER A 18 -2.85 11.66 -2.03
C SER A 18 -2.13 12.32 -0.86
N GLU A 19 -2.75 12.39 0.32
CA GLU A 19 -2.11 12.94 1.53
C GLU A 19 -0.83 12.18 1.93
N ALA A 20 -0.86 10.85 1.86
CA ALA A 20 0.32 10.02 2.16
C ALA A 20 1.46 10.24 1.15
N TRP A 21 1.13 10.36 -0.14
CA TRP A 21 2.13 10.66 -1.18
C TRP A 21 2.73 12.06 -1.03
N ILE A 22 1.92 13.07 -0.66
CA ILE A 22 2.41 14.42 -0.37
C ILE A 22 3.39 14.39 0.81
N ALA A 23 3.03 13.73 1.91
CA ALA A 23 3.89 13.60 3.09
C ALA A 23 5.22 12.90 2.76
N PHE A 24 5.15 11.83 1.95
CA PHE A 24 6.33 11.12 1.48
C PHE A 24 7.24 12.01 0.62
N ALA A 25 6.68 12.73 -0.35
CA ALA A 25 7.46 13.64 -1.21
C ALA A 25 8.12 14.77 -0.40
N ALA A 26 7.46 15.25 0.66
CA ALA A 26 7.98 16.33 1.50
C ALA A 26 9.05 15.89 2.50
N THR A 27 8.95 14.67 3.06
CA THR A 27 9.73 14.27 4.25
C THR A 27 10.42 12.91 4.12
N GLY A 28 10.13 12.14 3.07
CA GLY A 28 10.51 10.74 2.95
C GLY A 28 9.66 9.78 3.79
N ASN A 29 8.66 10.26 4.53
CA ASN A 29 7.77 9.46 5.38
C ASN A 29 6.30 9.65 4.96
N PRO A 30 5.57 8.59 4.54
CA PRO A 30 4.17 8.71 4.12
C PRO A 30 3.19 8.88 5.29
N ASN A 31 3.64 8.69 6.53
CA ASN A 31 2.76 8.75 7.70
C ASN A 31 2.36 10.19 8.02
N THR A 32 1.05 10.47 7.95
CA THR A 32 0.44 11.73 8.36
C THR A 32 -0.95 11.45 8.93
N GLN A 33 -1.36 12.19 9.96
CA GLN A 33 -2.71 12.07 10.53
C GLN A 33 -3.79 12.44 9.49
N LYS A 34 -3.46 13.27 8.50
CA LYS A 34 -4.41 13.73 7.48
C LYS A 34 -4.86 12.63 6.52
N SER A 35 -4.04 11.61 6.28
CA SER A 35 -4.37 10.55 5.32
C SER A 35 -5.45 9.60 5.84
N GLY A 36 -5.67 9.53 7.15
CA GLY A 36 -6.56 8.55 7.77
C GLY A 36 -6.10 7.08 7.60
N LEU A 37 -4.89 6.86 7.09
CA LEU A 37 -4.30 5.54 6.91
C LEU A 37 -3.68 5.04 8.22
N PRO A 38 -3.60 3.71 8.44
CA PRO A 38 -2.84 3.17 9.56
C PRO A 38 -1.34 3.44 9.39
N SER A 39 -0.59 3.28 10.48
CA SER A 39 0.87 3.42 10.45
C SER A 39 1.48 2.51 9.38
N TRP A 40 2.16 3.13 8.42
CA TRP A 40 2.86 2.47 7.33
C TRP A 40 4.36 2.45 7.62
N PRO A 41 4.91 1.34 8.14
CA PRO A 41 6.34 1.27 8.44
C PRO A 41 7.17 1.26 7.15
N ALA A 42 8.43 1.68 7.25
CA ALA A 42 9.39 1.54 6.17
C ALA A 42 9.52 0.07 5.76
N TYR A 43 9.63 -0.17 4.46
CA TYR A 43 9.74 -1.52 3.93
C TYR A 43 11.10 -2.13 4.29
N ASP A 44 11.10 -3.37 4.76
CA ASP A 44 12.31 -4.16 5.01
C ASP A 44 12.12 -5.60 4.50
N GLN A 45 13.23 -6.28 4.20
CA GLN A 45 13.20 -7.63 3.65
C GLN A 45 12.85 -8.72 4.68
N GLN A 46 12.76 -8.42 5.97
CA GLN A 46 12.35 -9.41 6.97
C GLN A 46 10.82 -9.44 7.08
N LYS A 47 10.20 -8.27 7.27
CA LYS A 47 8.76 -8.12 7.49
C LYS A 47 7.98 -7.95 6.21
N ARG A 48 8.58 -7.34 5.19
CA ARG A 48 7.94 -6.98 3.91
C ARG A 48 6.56 -6.37 4.13
N ALA A 49 6.49 -5.39 5.02
CA ALA A 49 5.25 -4.75 5.40
C ALA A 49 4.71 -3.90 4.23
N THR A 50 3.51 -4.24 3.75
CA THR A 50 2.89 -3.62 2.58
C THR A 50 1.55 -2.99 2.98
N MET A 51 1.36 -1.71 2.62
CA MET A 51 0.07 -1.06 2.72
C MET A 51 -0.87 -1.61 1.64
N ILE A 52 -1.99 -2.18 2.06
CA ILE A 52 -3.08 -2.61 1.18
C ILE A 52 -4.09 -1.48 1.10
N PHE A 53 -4.21 -0.87 -0.07
CA PHE A 53 -5.22 0.13 -0.39
C PHE A 53 -6.52 -0.54 -0.81
N ASP A 54 -7.57 -0.30 -0.03
CA ASP A 54 -8.89 -0.91 -0.17
C ASP A 54 -9.91 -0.03 0.59
N ASN A 55 -11.19 -0.38 0.59
CA ASN A 55 -12.20 0.28 1.42
C ASN A 55 -11.83 0.27 2.92
N HIS A 56 -11.03 -0.71 3.35
CA HIS A 56 -10.37 -0.74 4.65
C HIS A 56 -8.85 -0.93 4.50
N CYS A 57 -8.14 0.19 4.50
CA CYS A 57 -6.67 0.21 4.41
C CYS A 57 -6.03 -0.44 5.62
N ARG A 58 -5.03 -1.29 5.38
CA ARG A 58 -4.32 -2.04 6.42
C ARG A 58 -2.91 -2.38 5.96
N VAL A 59 -2.00 -2.56 6.91
CA VAL A 59 -0.66 -3.10 6.62
C VAL A 59 -0.69 -4.61 6.80
N ILE A 60 -0.23 -5.33 5.79
CA ILE A 60 -0.03 -6.80 5.83
C ILE A 60 1.46 -7.10 5.74
N LEU A 61 1.92 -8.07 6.52
CA LEU A 61 3.31 -8.54 6.49
C LEU A 61 3.48 -9.65 5.45
N ASP A 62 4.45 -9.49 4.55
CA ASP A 62 4.82 -10.43 3.48
C ASP A 62 3.60 -11.01 2.72
N PRO A 63 2.73 -10.15 2.13
CA PRO A 63 1.60 -10.63 1.37
C PRO A 63 2.07 -11.45 0.16
N GLN A 64 1.38 -12.55 -0.15
CA GLN A 64 1.67 -13.42 -1.30
C GLN A 64 3.10 -14.00 -1.28
N LYS A 65 3.57 -14.38 -0.08
CA LYS A 65 4.91 -14.90 0.14
C LYS A 65 5.23 -16.12 -0.72
N GLU A 66 4.31 -17.08 -0.80
CA GLU A 66 4.51 -18.32 -1.55
C GLU A 66 4.74 -18.04 -3.03
N GLN A 67 3.91 -17.16 -3.62
CA GLN A 67 4.02 -16.74 -5.02
C GLN A 67 5.37 -16.05 -5.28
N ARG A 68 5.76 -15.12 -4.39
CA ARG A 68 7.05 -14.43 -4.50
C ARG A 68 8.22 -15.40 -4.51
N ILE A 69 8.22 -16.39 -3.62
CA ILE A 69 9.28 -17.42 -3.56
C ILE A 69 9.34 -18.23 -4.86
N ILE A 70 8.18 -18.62 -5.41
CA ILE A 70 8.11 -19.36 -6.66
C ILE A 70 8.68 -18.51 -7.82
N PHE A 71 8.31 -17.24 -7.93
CA PHE A 71 8.84 -16.34 -8.96
C PHE A 71 10.34 -16.14 -8.85
N ASP A 72 10.86 -15.95 -7.63
CA ASP A 72 12.30 -15.82 -7.37
C ASP A 72 13.05 -17.09 -7.83
N GLN A 73 12.51 -18.28 -7.58
CA GLN A 73 13.08 -19.56 -8.02
C GLN A 73 13.08 -19.71 -9.55
N ILE A 74 11.97 -19.35 -10.22
CA ILE A 74 11.88 -19.41 -11.68
C ILE A 74 12.92 -18.49 -12.31
N GLN A 75 13.06 -17.26 -11.79
CA GLN A 75 14.02 -16.29 -12.30
C GLN A 75 15.47 -16.71 -12.06
N SER A 76 15.76 -17.38 -10.94
CA SER A 76 17.11 -17.90 -10.64
C SER A 76 17.52 -19.10 -11.49
N ASN A 77 16.56 -19.77 -12.16
CA ASN A 77 16.78 -20.96 -12.98
C ASN A 77 16.86 -20.64 -14.48
N GLN A 78 16.91 -19.36 -14.84
CA GLN A 78 17.17 -18.83 -16.19
C GLN A 78 18.59 -18.25 -16.22
#